data_AF-W4LKZ7-F1
#
_entry.id   AF-W4LKZ7-F1
#
_cell.length_a   1.000
_cell.length_b   1.000
_cell.length_c   1.000
_cell.angle_alpha   90.00
_cell.angle_beta   90.00
_cell.angle_gamma   90.00
#
_symmetry.space_group_name_H-M   'P 1'
#
loop_
_entity.id
_entity.type
_entity.pdbx_description
1 polymer ?
#
loop_
_entity_poly.entity_id
_entity_poly.type
_entity_poly.pdbx_seq_one_letter_code
_entity_poly.pdbx_strand_id
1 'polypeptide(L)' 'MRDRDVPPQPSASRQFKYIRRQLRIFRRHHISTLQQGLILIAACTIVLYSVFFTNVPAIHDFFHELRHALGIIPCH' A
#
# COMPACT_ATOMS: atom_id res chain seq x y z
N MET A 1 -20.41 48.80 1.70
CA MET A 1 -19.04 48.49 1.25
C MET A 1 -18.34 47.72 2.36
N ARG A 2 -18.12 46.41 2.20
CA ARG A 2 -17.35 45.58 3.14
C ARG A 2 -15.98 45.36 2.52
N ASP A 3 -14.97 45.99 3.11
CA ASP A 3 -13.57 45.61 2.88
C ASP A 3 -13.45 44.11 3.14
N ARG A 4 -13.07 43.36 2.10
CA ARG A 4 -12.68 41.97 2.28
C ARG A 4 -11.28 42.00 2.87
N ASP A 5 -11.15 41.53 4.11
CA ASP A 5 -9.87 41.17 4.70
C ASP A 5 -9.17 40.16 3.78
N VAL A 6 -8.34 40.66 2.87
CA VAL A 6 -7.43 39.84 2.07
C VAL A 6 -6.35 39.38 3.04
N PRO A 7 -6.22 38.07 3.30
CA PRO A 7 -5.21 37.58 4.23
C PRO A 7 -3.82 38.01 3.76
N PRO A 8 -2.95 38.46 4.67
CA PRO A 8 -1.63 38.97 4.30
C PRO A 8 -0.84 37.87 3.60
N GLN A 9 -0.47 38.12 2.33
CA GLN A 9 0.30 37.18 1.54
C GLN A 9 1.66 36.95 2.22
N PRO A 10 2.02 35.69 2.54
CA PRO A 10 3.30 35.40 3.18
C PRO A 10 4.44 35.86 2.26
N SER A 11 5.42 36.56 2.82
CA SER A 11 6.61 37.01 2.09
C SER A 11 7.28 35.84 1.36
N ALA A 12 7.78 36.09 0.15
CA ALA A 12 8.30 35.06 -0.75
C ALA A 12 9.29 34.09 -0.07
N SER A 13 10.12 34.58 0.86
CA SER A 13 11.07 33.77 1.64
C SER A 13 10.41 32.75 2.58
N ARG A 14 9.25 33.08 3.18
CA ARG A 14 8.46 32.15 4.00
C ARG A 14 7.77 31.10 3.13
N GLN A 15 7.26 31.48 1.95
CA GLN A 15 6.69 30.53 0.98
C GLN A 15 7.74 29.51 0.52
N PHE A 16 8.95 29.97 0.16
CA PHE A 16 10.03 29.08 -0.26
C PHE A 16 10.44 28.06 0.82
N LYS A 17 10.47 28.48 2.09
CA LYS A 17 10.73 27.56 3.22
C LYS A 17 9.64 26.50 3.36
N TYR A 18 8.38 26.89 3.18
CA TYR A 18 7.24 25.98 3.30
C TYR A 18 7.22 24.94 2.16
N ILE A 19 7.44 25.37 0.92
CA ILE A 19 7.50 24.51 -0.27
C ILE A 19 8.65 23.51 -0.16
N ARG A 20 9.84 23.95 0.28
CA ARG A 20 10.98 23.04 0.49
C ARG A 20 10.71 21.99 1.56
N ARG A 21 9.96 22.33 2.61
CA ARG A 21 9.59 21.39 3.67
C ARG A 21 8.57 20.36 3.16
N GLN A 22 7.57 20.82 2.41
CA GLN A 22 6.57 19.98 1.76
C GLN A 22 7.21 18.97 0.79
N LEU A 23 8.08 19.43 -0.11
CA LEU A 23 8.78 18.55 -1.05
C LEU A 23 9.66 17.51 -0.36
N ARG A 24 10.28 17.85 0.79
CA ARG A 24 11.10 16.90 1.55
C ARG A 24 10.25 15.83 2.24
N ILE A 25 9.06 16.19 2.72
CA ILE A 25 8.09 15.25 3.30
C ILE A 25 7.50 14.35 2.21
N PHE A 26 7.09 14.94 1.09
CA PHE A 26 6.60 14.19 -0.08
C PHE A 26 7.67 13.25 -0.62
N ARG A 27 8.89 13.71 -0.87
CA ARG A 27 9.98 12.85 -1.34
C ARG A 27 10.29 11.70 -0.37
N ARG A 28 10.06 11.88 0.94
CA ARG A 28 10.26 10.84 1.96
C ARG A 28 9.12 9.82 2.04
N HIS A 29 7.88 10.23 1.71
CA HIS A 29 6.69 9.37 1.74
C HIS A 29 6.23 8.89 0.37
N HIS A 30 6.87 9.36 -0.71
CA HIS A 30 6.57 8.94 -2.06
C HIS A 30 7.14 7.55 -2.30
N ILE A 31 6.43 6.55 -1.79
CA ILE A 31 6.63 5.15 -2.13
C ILE A 31 6.48 5.08 -3.65
N SER A 32 7.56 4.71 -4.34
CA SER A 32 7.56 4.58 -5.80
C SER A 32 6.47 3.59 -6.23
N THR A 33 5.88 3.76 -7.41
CA THR A 33 4.90 2.81 -7.98
C THR A 33 5.43 1.38 -7.97
N LEU A 34 6.75 1.21 -8.16
CA LEU A 34 7.42 -0.09 -8.04
C LEU A 34 7.35 -0.66 -6.61
N GLN A 35 7.60 0.17 -5.59
CA GLN A 35 7.49 -0.25 -4.20
C GLN A 35 6.05 -0.56 -3.80
N GLN A 36 5.06 0.19 -4.30
CA GLN A 36 3.64 -0.13 -4.10
C GLN A 36 3.30 -1.50 -4.73
N GLY A 37 3.78 -1.75 -5.95
CA GLY A 37 3.62 -3.04 -6.61
C GLY A 37 4.26 -4.19 -5.84
N LEU A 38 5.49 -4.01 -5.34
CA LEU A 38 6.17 -5.01 -4.51
C LEU A 38 5.42 -5.31 -3.22
N ILE A 39 4.88 -4.28 -2.55
CA ILE A 39 4.07 -4.46 -1.33
C ILE A 39 2.80 -5.25 -1.65
N LEU A 40 2.12 -4.94 -2.76
CA LEU A 40 0.92 -5.66 -3.18
C LEU A 40 1.23 -7.13 -3.49
N ILE A 41 2.28 -7.39 -4.28
CA ILE A 41 2.70 -8.75 -4.62
C ILE A 41 3.05 -9.51 -3.33
N ALA A 42 3.83 -8.92 -2.44
CA ALA A 42 4.19 -9.55 -1.16
C ALA A 42 2.95 -9.90 -0.33
N ALA A 43 2.00 -8.96 -0.22
CA ALA A 43 0.74 -9.20 0.49
C ALA A 43 -0.07 -10.34 -0.16
N CYS A 44 -0.22 -10.34 -1.49
CA CYS A 44 -0.89 -11.40 -2.21
C CYS A 44 -0.21 -12.76 -2.00
N THR A 45 1.12 -12.83 -2.09
CA THR A 45 1.87 -14.06 -1.87
C THR A 45 1.66 -14.61 -0.45
N ILE A 46 1.67 -13.75 0.57
CA ILE A 46 1.43 -14.17 1.97
C ILE A 46 0.02 -14.73 2.14
N VAL A 47 -0.99 -14.07 1.56
CA VAL A 47 -2.39 -14.52 1.61
C VAL A 47 -2.55 -15.87 0.90
N LEU A 48 -2.05 -15.97 -0.34
CA LEU A 48 -2.11 -17.20 -1.11
C LEU A 48 -1.40 -18.34 -0.38
N TYR A 49 -0.19 -18.10 0.13
CA TYR A 49 0.55 -19.09 0.91
C TYR A 49 -0.24 -19.56 2.13
N SER A 50 -0.82 -18.62 2.88
CA SER A 50 -1.62 -18.95 4.07
C SER A 50 -2.83 -19.82 3.71
N VAL A 51 -3.54 -19.49 2.63
CA VAL A 51 -4.71 -20.26 2.17
C VAL A 51 -4.30 -21.62 1.61
N PHE A 52 -3.19 -21.71 0.89
CA PHE A 52 -2.70 -22.93 0.26
C PHE A 52 -1.95 -23.87 1.21
N PHE A 53 -1.49 -23.39 2.36
CA PHE A 53 -0.79 -24.22 3.35
C PHE A 53 -1.45 -24.22 4.73
N THR A 54 -2.65 -23.67 4.88
CA THR A 54 -3.42 -23.79 6.13
C THR A 54 -3.79 -25.24 6.41
N ASN A 55 -3.77 -25.59 7.70
CA ASN A 55 -4.23 -26.86 8.27
C ASN A 55 -5.60 -26.75 8.95
N VAL A 56 -6.29 -25.62 8.77
CA VAL A 56 -7.66 -25.46 9.27
C VAL A 56 -8.61 -26.25 8.35
N PRO A 57 -9.34 -27.26 8.84
CA PRO A 57 -10.08 -28.21 8.00
C PRO A 57 -11.11 -27.52 7.10
N ALA A 58 -11.87 -26.56 7.62
CA ALA A 58 -12.87 -25.84 6.83
C ALA A 58 -12.28 -25.08 5.61
N ILE A 59 -11.07 -24.52 5.76
CA ILE A 59 -10.41 -23.77 4.69
C ILE A 59 -9.67 -24.75 3.76
N HIS A 60 -9.06 -25.78 4.34
CA HIS A 60 -8.42 -26.87 3.61
C HIS A 60 -9.39 -27.50 2.62
N ASP A 61 -10.59 -27.87 3.08
CA ASP A 61 -11.58 -28.58 2.27
C ASP A 61 -12.16 -27.68 1.17
N PHE A 62 -12.37 -26.40 1.45
CA PHE A 62 -12.82 -25.44 0.45
C PHE A 62 -11.84 -25.29 -0.72
N PHE A 63 -10.53 -25.32 -0.42
CA PHE A 63 -9.48 -25.19 -1.43
C PHE A 63 -8.86 -26.54 -1.84
N HIS A 64 -9.40 -27.66 -1.38
CA HIS A 64 -8.84 -29.00 -1.60
C HIS A 64 -8.72 -29.31 -3.09
N GLU A 65 -9.80 -29.13 -3.85
CA GLU A 65 -9.81 -29.34 -5.30
C GLU A 65 -8.85 -28.41 -6.04
N LEU A 66 -8.74 -27.14 -5.60
CA LEU A 66 -7.81 -26.18 -6.19
C LEU A 66 -6.35 -26.57 -5.93
N ARG A 67 -6.05 -27.06 -4.72
CA ARG A 67 -4.73 -27.58 -4.34
C ARG A 67 -4.34 -28.78 -5.19
N HIS A 68 -5.26 -29.73 -5.37
CA HIS A 68 -5.07 -30.88 -6.26
C HIS A 68 -4.89 -30.48 -7.71
N ALA A 69 -5.71 -29.55 -8.23
CA ALA A 69 -5.62 -29.07 -9.61
C ALA A 69 -4.29 -28.36 -9.92
N LEU A 70 -3.73 -27.66 -8.93
CA LEU A 70 -2.41 -27.03 -9.07
C LEU A 70 -1.27 -28.05 -8.99
N GLY A 71 -1.45 -29.16 -8.27
CA GLY A 71 -0.42 -30.19 -8.11
C GLY A 71 0.83 -29.74 -7.33
N ILE A 72 0.76 -28.58 -6.67
CA ILE A 72 1.91 -27.95 -5.98
C ILE A 72 1.98 -28.35 -4.51
N ILE A 73 0.85 -28.69 -3.89
CA ILE A 73 0.75 -28.91 -2.45
C ILE A 73 0.37 -30.36 -2.18
N PRO A 74 1.17 -31.14 -1.43
CA PRO A 74 0.78 -32.47 -1.02
C PRO A 74 -0.37 -32.37 -0.03
N CYS A 75 -1.49 -32.97 -0.40
CA CYS A 75 -2.68 -33.08 0.43
C CYS A 75 -3.01 -34.56 0.55
N HIS A 76 -2.22 -35.29 1.36
CA HIS A 76 -2.47 -36.62 1.97
C HIS A 76 -1.36 -36.90 3.00
#